data_AF-A0A3Q0CGB7-F1
#
_entry.id   AF-A0A3Q0CGB7-F1
#
_cell.length_a   1.000
_cell.length_b   1.000
_cell.length_c   1.000
_cell.angle_alpha   90.00
_cell.angle_beta   90.00
_cell.angle_gamma   90.00
#
_symmetry.space_group_name_H-M   'P 1'
#
loop_
_entity.id
_entity.type
_entity.pdbx_description
1 polymer ?
#
loop_
_entity_poly.entity_id
_entity_poly.type
_entity_poly.pdbx_seq_one_letter_code
_entity_poly.pdbx_strand_id
1 'polypeptide(L)'
;MLIKAERYYAWREEHHEGIQDSAGRSTLTFKQDHSLETRHIRTLLWNLAYQQLKEKDWQRLARLWGFTEDQIRAIEEQWSGNKSFCEQGYRALLIWLHGALMTQPDPTKLLYEDLVCAGFLESAEKIRQFKGKTDPRSKKCAVS
;
A
#
# COMPACT_ATOMS: atom_id res chain seq x y z
N MET A 1 9.52 -10.38 5.87
CA MET A 1 9.86 -9.07 6.47
C MET A 1 11.10 -8.42 5.85
N LEU A 2 11.76 -9.06 4.87
CA LEU A 2 12.99 -8.57 4.26
C LEU A 2 12.75 -7.41 3.26
N ILE A 3 11.84 -7.60 2.29
CA ILE A 3 11.54 -6.60 1.24
C ILE A 3 11.19 -5.21 1.82
N LYS A 4 10.41 -5.15 2.91
CA LYS A 4 10.08 -3.87 3.57
C LYS A 4 11.32 -3.16 4.13
N ALA A 5 12.27 -3.92 4.68
CA ALA A 5 13.50 -3.37 5.22
C ALA A 5 14.42 -2.87 4.11
N GLU A 6 14.64 -3.68 3.07
CA GLU A 6 15.43 -3.29 1.89
C GLU A 6 14.93 -1.97 1.28
N ARG A 7 13.63 -1.88 1.03
CA ARG A 7 13.01 -0.67 0.48
C ARG A 7 13.16 0.55 1.39
N TYR A 8 13.03 0.35 2.71
CA TYR A 8 13.22 1.44 3.66
C TYR A 8 14.66 1.94 3.70
N TYR A 9 15.65 1.05 3.72
CA TYR A 9 17.05 1.44 3.77
C TYR A 9 17.53 2.07 2.45
N ALA A 10 17.09 1.55 1.30
CA ALA A 10 17.34 2.19 0.01
C ALA A 10 16.80 3.64 -0.01
N TRP A 11 15.55 3.84 0.44
CA TRP A 11 14.99 5.18 0.57
C TRP A 11 15.79 6.08 1.54
N ARG A 12 16.23 5.54 2.68
CA ARG A 12 17.05 6.27 3.67
C ARG A 12 18.39 6.72 3.12
N GLU A 13 19.06 5.88 2.33
CA GLU A 13 20.34 6.20 1.69
C GLU A 13 20.19 7.33 0.66
N GLU A 14 19.11 7.31 -0.13
CA GLU A 14 18.82 8.35 -1.12
C GLU A 14 18.47 9.72 -0.50
N HIS A 15 17.93 9.74 0.72
CA HIS A 15 17.38 10.94 1.37
C HIS A 15 18.22 11.42 2.58
N HIS A 16 19.51 11.05 2.62
CA HIS A 16 20.37 11.08 3.81
C HIS A 16 20.78 12.47 4.35
N GLU A 17 20.27 13.59 3.82
CA GLU A 17 20.68 14.94 4.26
C GLU A 17 19.64 15.69 5.14
N GLY A 18 18.45 15.14 5.43
CA GLY A 18 17.38 15.94 6.04
C GLY A 18 16.74 15.44 7.34
N ILE A 19 16.98 14.21 7.78
CA ILE A 19 16.14 13.58 8.82
C ILE A 19 16.88 13.62 10.16
N GLN A 20 17.01 14.83 10.71
CA GLN A 20 17.17 15.00 12.15
C GLN A 20 15.89 14.47 12.81
N ASP A 21 16.03 13.61 13.82
CA ASP A 21 14.96 12.81 14.45
C ASP A 21 13.63 13.59 14.61
N SER A 22 12.72 13.43 13.64
CA SER A 22 11.38 13.96 13.74
C SER A 22 10.63 13.11 14.77
N ALA A 23 10.56 13.62 16.01
CA ALA A 23 9.91 13.05 17.19
C ALA A 23 8.38 12.90 17.08
N GLY A 24 7.88 12.53 15.89
CA GLY A 24 6.46 12.28 15.59
C GLY A 24 6.23 11.19 14.55
N ARG A 25 7.27 10.51 14.06
CA ARG A 25 7.10 9.35 13.16
C ARG A 25 6.69 8.14 14.00
N SER A 26 5.54 7.54 13.66
CA SER A 26 5.07 6.27 14.22
C SER A 26 6.20 5.25 14.31
N THR A 27 6.27 4.48 15.41
CA THR A 27 7.31 3.48 15.66
C THR A 27 7.54 2.61 14.42
N LEU A 28 8.73 2.73 13.82
CA LEU A 28 9.11 1.93 12.66
C LEU A 28 9.06 0.44 13.02
N THR A 29 8.19 -0.29 12.35
CA THR A 29 8.09 -1.74 12.46
C THR A 29 7.95 -2.33 11.07
N PHE A 30 8.70 -3.40 10.77
CA PHE A 30 8.52 -4.14 9.51
C PHE A 30 7.53 -5.30 9.65
N LYS A 31 6.96 -5.51 10.85
CA LYS A 31 5.97 -6.57 11.11
C LYS A 31 4.74 -6.40 10.21
N GLN A 32 3.92 -7.44 10.15
CA GLN A 32 2.63 -7.33 9.48
C GLN A 32 1.79 -6.31 10.26
N ASP A 33 1.20 -5.38 9.52
CA ASP A 33 0.41 -4.32 10.11
C ASP A 33 -1.03 -4.78 10.29
N HIS A 34 -1.45 -4.80 11.55
CA HIS A 34 -2.80 -5.16 11.99
C HIS A 34 -3.50 -3.98 12.70
N SER A 35 -2.93 -2.79 12.66
CA SER A 35 -3.45 -1.61 13.35
C SER A 35 -4.85 -1.23 12.85
N LEU A 36 -5.61 -0.57 13.74
CA LEU A 36 -6.92 -0.02 13.39
C LEU A 36 -6.79 1.21 12.49
N GLU A 37 -5.71 1.96 12.63
CA GLU A 37 -5.42 3.18 11.86
C GLU A 37 -5.34 2.90 10.35
N THR A 38 -4.70 1.80 9.96
CA THR A 38 -4.53 1.43 8.54
C THR A 38 -5.59 0.45 8.05
N ARG A 39 -6.55 0.06 8.90
CA ARG A 39 -7.57 -0.95 8.56
C ARG A 39 -8.32 -0.59 7.30
N HIS A 40 -8.71 0.68 7.16
CA HIS A 40 -9.49 1.16 6.02
C HIS A 40 -8.76 0.98 4.70
N ILE A 41 -7.53 1.50 4.61
CA ILE A 41 -6.73 1.38 3.39
C ILE A 41 -6.36 -0.09 3.11
N ARG A 42 -6.10 -0.91 4.13
CA ARG A 42 -5.88 -2.35 3.94
C ARG A 42 -7.09 -3.06 3.33
N THR A 43 -8.32 -2.71 3.76
CA THR A 43 -9.55 -3.24 3.12
C THR A 43 -9.66 -2.81 1.66
N LEU A 44 -9.29 -1.56 1.35
CA LEU A 44 -9.27 -1.08 -0.02
C LEU A 44 -8.25 -1.83 -0.89
N LEU A 45 -7.04 -2.06 -0.38
CA LEU A 45 -5.99 -2.83 -1.06
C LEU A 45 -6.40 -4.29 -1.28
N TRP A 46 -7.12 -4.89 -0.32
CA TRP A 46 -7.68 -6.22 -0.49
C TRP A 46 -8.68 -6.24 -1.66
N ASN A 47 -9.61 -5.27 -1.71
CA ASN A 47 -10.60 -5.20 -2.78
C ASN A 47 -9.94 -5.00 -4.14
N LEU A 48 -8.91 -4.16 -4.20
CA LEU A 48 -8.11 -3.96 -5.42
C LEU A 48 -7.53 -5.29 -5.89
N ALA A 49 -6.79 -6.00 -5.03
CA ALA A 49 -6.13 -7.25 -5.40
C ALA A 49 -7.09 -8.38 -5.78
N TYR A 50 -8.18 -8.57 -5.05
CA TYR A 50 -9.06 -9.73 -5.23
C TYR A 50 -10.19 -9.51 -6.23
N GLN A 51 -10.57 -8.26 -6.52
CA GLN A 51 -11.73 -7.98 -7.36
C GLN A 51 -11.42 -7.20 -8.64
N GLN A 52 -10.24 -6.56 -8.72
CA GLN A 52 -9.98 -5.61 -9.80
C GLN A 52 -8.70 -5.91 -10.58
N LEU A 53 -7.66 -6.42 -9.92
CA LEU A 53 -6.41 -6.81 -10.59
C LEU A 53 -6.56 -8.14 -11.33
N LYS A 54 -5.93 -8.23 -12.50
CA LYS A 54 -5.68 -9.47 -13.24
C LYS A 54 -4.31 -10.04 -12.87
N GLU A 55 -4.04 -11.25 -13.35
CA GLU A 55 -2.86 -12.05 -13.01
C GLU A 55 -1.51 -11.31 -13.11
N LYS A 56 -1.36 -10.39 -14.08
CA LYS A 56 -0.12 -9.65 -14.34
C LYS A 56 -0.14 -8.19 -13.86
N ASP A 57 -1.28 -7.71 -13.36
CA ASP A 57 -1.45 -6.30 -13.06
C ASP A 57 -0.68 -5.90 -11.81
N TRP A 58 -0.58 -6.80 -10.83
CA TRP A 58 0.12 -6.50 -9.59
C TRP A 58 1.64 -6.38 -9.80
N GLN A 59 2.26 -7.16 -10.69
CA GLN A 59 3.68 -6.98 -11.04
C GLN A 59 3.89 -5.65 -11.77
N ARG A 60 2.94 -5.22 -12.61
CA ARG A 60 3.02 -3.90 -13.27
C ARG A 60 2.99 -2.77 -12.25
N LEU A 61 2.13 -2.86 -11.23
CA LEU A 61 2.11 -1.90 -10.12
C LEU A 61 3.39 -1.97 -9.27
N ALA A 62 3.87 -3.18 -8.96
CA ALA A 62 5.12 -3.36 -8.22
C ALA A 62 6.31 -2.69 -8.94
N ARG A 63 6.42 -2.86 -10.26
CA ARG A 63 7.44 -2.19 -11.08
C ARG A 63 7.30 -0.67 -11.07
N LEU A 64 6.08 -0.14 -11.18
CA LEU A 64 5.82 1.30 -11.05
C LEU A 64 6.34 1.84 -9.71
N TRP A 65 6.16 1.08 -8.63
CA TRP A 65 6.63 1.44 -7.30
C TRP A 65 8.10 1.10 -7.04
N GLY A 66 8.85 0.70 -8.06
CA GLY A 66 10.28 0.40 -7.96
C GLY A 66 10.58 -0.86 -7.15
N PHE A 67 9.72 -1.87 -7.17
CA PHE A 67 10.12 -3.20 -6.69
C PHE A 67 11.12 -3.78 -7.69
N THR A 68 12.19 -4.41 -7.20
CA THR A 68 13.13 -5.11 -8.07
C THR A 68 12.52 -6.42 -8.56
N GLU A 69 13.00 -6.96 -9.68
CA GLU A 69 12.54 -8.27 -10.17
C GLU A 69 12.80 -9.39 -9.14
N ASP A 70 13.87 -9.28 -8.35
CA ASP A 70 14.14 -10.21 -7.24
C ASP A 70 13.09 -10.12 -6.14
N GLN A 71 12.63 -8.91 -5.80
CA GLN A 71 11.55 -8.71 -4.83
C GLN A 71 10.21 -9.23 -5.35
N ILE A 72 9.92 -9.03 -6.64
CA ILE A 72 8.71 -9.56 -7.30
C ILE A 72 8.74 -11.08 -7.28
N ARG A 73 9.86 -11.69 -7.70
CA ARG A 73 10.06 -13.15 -7.66
C ARG A 73 9.94 -13.72 -6.25
N ALA A 74 10.54 -13.06 -5.25
CA ALA A 74 10.41 -13.48 -3.85
C ALA A 74 8.96 -13.41 -3.34
N ILE A 75 8.14 -12.48 -3.84
CA ILE A 75 6.70 -12.42 -3.55
C ILE A 75 5.97 -13.60 -4.23
N GLU A 76 6.32 -13.92 -5.48
CA GLU A 76 5.74 -15.02 -6.24
C GLU A 76 6.03 -16.39 -5.59
N GLU A 77 7.29 -16.65 -5.26
CA GLU A 77 7.78 -17.92 -4.73
C GLU A 77 7.20 -18.25 -3.35
N GLN A 78 6.80 -17.23 -2.58
CA GLN A 78 6.37 -17.45 -1.21
C GLN A 78 4.99 -18.13 -1.10
N TRP A 79 4.17 -18.11 -2.17
CA TRP A 79 2.83 -18.71 -2.20
C TRP A 79 2.51 -19.33 -3.58
N SER A 80 2.44 -20.66 -3.64
CA SER A 80 2.03 -21.43 -4.83
C SER A 80 0.71 -22.15 -4.55
N GLY A 81 -0.39 -21.70 -5.17
CA GLY A 81 -1.74 -22.29 -5.00
C GLY A 81 -2.79 -21.68 -5.95
N ASN A 82 -3.98 -22.30 -6.04
CA ASN A 82 -5.08 -21.77 -6.87
C ASN A 82 -5.57 -20.43 -6.29
N LYS A 83 -5.40 -19.33 -7.05
CA LYS A 83 -5.54 -17.89 -6.67
C LYS A 83 -4.29 -17.23 -6.06
N SER A 84 -3.10 -17.79 -6.28
CA SER A 84 -1.82 -17.21 -5.84
C SER A 84 -1.64 -15.74 -6.25
N PHE A 85 -2.07 -15.34 -7.45
CA PHE A 85 -1.84 -13.97 -7.93
C PHE A 85 -2.58 -12.89 -7.12
N CYS A 86 -3.79 -13.16 -6.60
CA CYS A 86 -4.51 -12.21 -5.76
C CYS A 86 -3.80 -12.02 -4.41
N GLU A 87 -3.29 -13.12 -3.84
CA GLU A 87 -2.54 -13.11 -2.58
C GLU A 87 -1.18 -12.43 -2.73
N GLN A 88 -0.45 -12.76 -3.80
CA GLN A 88 0.80 -12.12 -4.19
C GLN A 88 0.60 -10.61 -4.41
N GLY A 89 -0.46 -10.24 -5.15
CA GLY A 89 -0.81 -8.84 -5.38
C GLY A 89 -1.18 -8.10 -4.11
N TYR A 90 -2.02 -8.67 -3.25
CA TYR A 90 -2.36 -8.05 -1.96
C TYR A 90 -1.13 -7.86 -1.09
N ARG A 91 -0.20 -8.82 -1.09
CA ARG A 91 1.04 -8.71 -0.36
C ARG A 91 1.96 -7.61 -0.89
N ALA A 92 2.10 -7.50 -2.21
CA ALA A 92 2.86 -6.41 -2.83
C ALA A 92 2.27 -5.05 -2.43
N LEU A 93 0.94 -4.92 -2.46
CA LEU A 93 0.22 -3.72 -2.01
C LEU A 93 0.49 -3.38 -0.53
N LEU A 94 0.55 -4.38 0.36
CA LEU A 94 0.87 -4.15 1.77
C LEU A 94 2.34 -3.76 2.01
N ILE A 95 3.26 -4.24 1.18
CA ILE A 95 4.67 -3.82 1.21
C ILE A 95 4.79 -2.37 0.73
N TRP A 96 4.09 -2.03 -0.36
CA TRP A 96 4.01 -0.65 -0.86
C TRP A 96 3.42 0.30 0.19
N LEU A 97 2.31 -0.07 0.83
CA LEU A 97 1.66 0.73 1.87
C LEU A 97 2.60 1.05 3.04
N HIS A 98 3.43 0.08 3.44
CA HIS A 98 4.41 0.29 4.50
C HIS A 98 5.39 1.41 4.14
N GLY A 99 5.93 1.40 2.91
CA GLY A 99 6.78 2.49 2.42
C GLY A 99 6.04 3.81 2.31
N ALA A 100 4.83 3.80 1.75
CA ALA A 100 4.00 5.00 1.58
C ALA A 100 3.65 5.68 2.92
N LEU A 101 3.34 4.91 3.97
CA LEU A 101 3.10 5.44 5.32
C LEU A 101 4.34 6.09 5.93
N MET A 102 5.54 5.65 5.53
CA MET A 102 6.77 6.28 6.01
C MET A 102 7.06 7.56 5.25
N THR A 103 6.85 7.60 3.95
CA THR A 103 7.34 8.67 3.08
C THR A 103 6.29 9.74 2.77
N GLN A 104 4.99 9.45 2.90
CA GLN A 104 3.90 10.31 2.44
C GLN A 104 2.79 10.46 3.48
N PRO A 105 2.13 11.65 3.54
CA PRO A 105 1.05 11.91 4.50
C PRO A 105 -0.30 11.30 4.10
N ASP A 106 -0.57 11.06 2.82
CA ASP A 106 -1.84 10.50 2.33
C ASP A 106 -1.61 9.34 1.34
N PRO A 107 -1.53 8.09 1.82
CA PRO A 107 -1.33 6.93 0.95
C PRO A 107 -2.56 6.61 0.10
N THR A 108 -3.77 7.07 0.45
CA THR A 108 -4.96 6.82 -0.39
C THR A 108 -4.92 7.68 -1.64
N LYS A 109 -4.53 8.95 -1.49
CA LYS A 109 -4.33 9.87 -2.61
C LYS A 109 -3.22 9.37 -3.54
N LEU A 110 -2.08 8.96 -2.98
CA LEU A 110 -0.96 8.41 -3.76
C LEU A 110 -1.41 7.19 -4.58
N LEU A 111 -2.14 6.26 -3.96
CA LEU A 111 -2.65 5.08 -4.66
C LEU A 111 -3.54 5.46 -5.85
N TYR A 112 -4.42 6.44 -5.69
CA TYR A 112 -5.27 6.92 -6.78
C TYR A 112 -4.43 7.46 -7.95
N GLU A 113 -3.45 8.32 -7.66
CA GLU A 113 -2.59 8.94 -8.68
C GLU A 113 -1.76 7.87 -9.42
N ASP A 114 -1.19 6.91 -8.70
CA ASP A 114 -0.42 5.81 -9.28
C ASP A 114 -1.27 4.90 -10.17
N LEU A 115 -2.51 4.60 -9.76
CA LEU A 115 -3.44 3.82 -10.59
C LEU A 115 -3.84 4.56 -11.85
N VAL A 116 -4.08 5.87 -11.78
CA VAL A 116 -4.35 6.69 -12.97
C VAL A 116 -3.15 6.68 -13.91
N CYS A 117 -1.94 6.89 -13.37
CA CYS A 117 -0.69 6.89 -14.13
C CYS A 117 -0.45 5.55 -14.85
N ALA A 118 -0.75 4.42 -14.19
CA ALA A 118 -0.63 3.10 -14.78
C ALA A 118 -1.80 2.70 -15.71
N GLY A 119 -2.80 3.57 -15.89
CA GLY A 119 -3.94 3.34 -16.77
C GLY A 119 -5.06 2.49 -16.17
N PHE A 120 -5.06 2.27 -14.86
CA PHE A 120 -6.11 1.55 -14.12
C PHE A 120 -7.26 2.48 -13.71
N LEU A 121 -7.86 3.17 -14.69
CA LEU A 121 -8.86 4.23 -14.45
C LEU A 121 -10.11 3.73 -13.70
N GLU A 122 -10.62 2.55 -14.05
CA GLU A 122 -11.79 1.98 -13.38
C GLU A 122 -11.50 1.68 -11.90
N SER A 123 -10.31 1.17 -11.60
CA SER A 123 -9.86 0.90 -10.24
C SER A 123 -9.66 2.19 -9.44
N ALA A 124 -9.03 3.20 -10.05
CA ALA A 124 -8.84 4.52 -9.44
C ALA A 124 -10.19 5.17 -9.07
N GLU A 125 -11.19 5.07 -9.95
CA GLU A 125 -12.52 5.59 -9.68
C GLU A 125 -13.19 4.88 -8.50
N LYS A 126 -13.05 3.55 -8.40
CA LYS A 126 -13.56 2.78 -7.25
C LYS A 126 -12.89 3.19 -5.94
N ILE A 127 -11.59 3.53 -5.95
CA ILE A 127 -10.90 4.10 -4.78
C ILE A 127 -11.51 5.44 -4.38
N ARG A 128 -11.75 6.33 -5.36
CA ARG A 128 -12.38 7.64 -5.10
C ARG A 128 -13.75 7.50 -4.46
N GLN A 129 -14.54 6.54 -4.93
CA GLN A 129 -15.88 6.26 -4.39
C GLN A 129 -15.85 5.56 -3.03
N PHE A 130 -14.83 4.76 -2.74
CA PHE A 130 -14.66 4.11 -1.44
C PHE A 130 -14.49 5.12 -0.30
N LYS A 131 -13.84 6.27 -0.57
CA LYS A 131 -13.74 7.41 0.35
C LYS A 131 -15.12 7.97 0.75
N GLY A 132 -16.12 7.88 -0.13
CA GLY A 132 -17.48 8.34 0.15
C GLY A 132 -18.33 7.39 1.01
N LYS A 133 -17.92 6.13 1.17
CA LYS A 133 -18.65 5.11 1.98
C LYS A 133 -18.14 5.00 3.41
N THR A 134 -16.98 5.57 3.70
CA THR A 134 -16.40 5.57 5.04
C THR A 134 -16.71 6.90 5.70
N ASP A 135 -17.66 6.84 6.63
CA ASP A 135 -18.21 7.87 7.52
C ASP A 135 -19.38 8.76 7.06
N PRO A 136 -20.63 8.31 7.28
CA PRO A 136 -21.69 9.17 7.81
C PRO A 136 -21.57 9.41 9.34
N ARG A 137 -20.71 8.67 10.06
CA ARG A 137 -20.68 8.67 11.54
C ARG A 137 -19.73 9.69 12.17
N SER A 138 -18.95 10.41 11.37
CA SER A 138 -18.13 11.54 11.85
C SER A 138 -18.91 12.87 11.92
N LYS A 139 -20.25 12.82 11.93
CA LYS A 139 -21.11 13.94 12.30
C LYS A 139 -21.53 13.79 13.76
N LYS A 140 -20.75 14.42 14.63
CA LYS A 140 -21.12 15.10 15.88
C LYS A 140 -22.53 14.76 16.42
N CYS A 141 -22.56 14.05 17.54
CA CYS A 141 -23.59 14.27 18.56
C CYS A 141 -22.86 14.48 19.89
N ALA A 142 -22.46 15.71 20.16
CA ALA A 142 -22.45 16.19 21.53
C ALA A 142 -23.91 16.53 21.84
N VAL A 143 -24.52 15.80 22.77
CA VAL A 143 -25.76 16.20 23.41
C VAL A 143 -25.43 16.40 24.88
N SER A 144 -25.81 17.58 25.35
CA SER A 144 -25.59 18.16 26.68
C SER A 144 -26.05 17.29 27.84
#